data_AF-A0A1I0P9B5-F1
#
_entry.id   AF-A0A1I0P9B5-F1
#
_cell.length_a   1.000
_cell.length_b   1.000
_cell.length_c   1.000
_cell.angle_alpha   90.00
_cell.angle_beta   90.00
_cell.angle_gamma   90.00
#
_symmetry.space_group_name_H-M   'P 1'
#
loop_
_entity.id
_entity.type
_entity.pdbx_description
1 polymer ?
#
loop_
_entity_poly.entity_id
_entity_poly.type
_entity_poly.pdbx_seq_one_letter_code
_entity_poly.pdbx_strand_id
1 'polypeptide(L)'
;MPDQRDAVDGPNLQETLEENAGMSASEATVYLTLVRYGKQTMTEIAEHSDIPKQRVYTVVEALCDGGFVEIIDKYPQQAYAIDPAKTIDPLASRLEEAGDKLANLHQTVEEVTSGISLFHSRASIEKHIRDVVQSAEESVFMLAPQQMLSEFFDDLADREDVKTQLIISNLDDDAIGEETIELPHEITDAVDRVRGIKSNESLVVTSDRDEAFFWPDVSKTGMTTKEQGFRITNPELAFELDRFLDVSMWSLAKPAAGREAEIAFPERYARMRNCLADLKEVTRSAPVEAFEVEFEGYEVETHENVTKRGILTGYYYSPFDVRAYLELDIDGEDGITTVGGWKATLEDYGCEALTVYRREARKAAQELDEETAEHLEACRHALPDEPTTGKLTFGFDGFIDNVRQMVDRRNGPNDFDRLEELGELGVRISKSAATNTSFTNEWAQTGTRCGGLTSHLSRAFGRLGYEPTLVGTFGEPPREEFEDEFQEYQLLTVGEPTITDAVEFRDGKLMVMDTGDHPTVDWETICDKVGLETLADAIDGAKLFGIGYWANLPMMPTIWDGIRRDLWPLLSDPPASIFVDPADIRRRRDVRPDRR
;
A
#
# COMPACT_ATOMS: atom_id res chain seq x y z
N MET A 1 62.29 -13.11 30.08
CA MET A 1 61.40 -11.98 29.72
C MET A 1 60.92 -11.40 31.04
N PRO A 2 61.07 -10.08 31.26
CA PRO A 2 60.88 -9.46 32.56
C PRO A 2 59.42 -9.37 32.96
N ASP A 3 59.25 -9.21 34.27
CA ASP A 3 58.04 -9.09 35.08
C ASP A 3 56.95 -8.20 34.46
N GLN A 4 55.73 -8.73 34.31
CA GLN A 4 54.53 -8.00 33.89
C GLN A 4 53.57 -7.73 35.07
N ARG A 5 54.06 -7.75 36.33
CA ARG A 5 53.23 -7.45 37.51
C ARG A 5 53.31 -6.01 38.01
N ASP A 6 54.18 -5.18 37.44
CA ASP A 6 54.40 -3.78 37.88
C ASP A 6 53.68 -2.72 37.02
N ALA A 7 52.52 -3.03 36.44
CA ALA A 7 51.75 -2.05 35.67
C ALA A 7 50.24 -2.12 35.96
N VAL A 8 49.85 -1.90 37.22
CA VAL A 8 48.50 -1.43 37.58
C VAL A 8 48.62 -0.35 38.64
N ASP A 9 49.29 0.75 38.28
CA ASP A 9 49.12 2.05 38.93
C ASP A 9 48.07 2.83 38.13
N GLY A 10 46.80 2.47 38.35
CA GLY A 10 45.71 3.40 38.15
C GLY A 10 45.53 4.16 39.47
N PRO A 11 45.69 5.50 39.53
CA PRO A 11 45.60 6.29 40.77
C PRO A 11 44.22 6.27 41.48
N ASN A 12 43.35 5.29 41.24
CA ASN A 12 41.94 5.33 41.62
C ASN A 12 41.37 3.99 42.11
N LEU A 13 42.12 2.88 42.10
CA LEU A 13 41.60 1.56 42.54
C LEU A 13 41.33 1.50 44.05
N GLN A 14 42.20 2.10 44.85
CA GLN A 14 42.03 2.21 46.29
C GLN A 14 40.82 3.10 46.63
N GLU A 15 40.73 4.29 46.00
CA GLU A 15 39.61 5.22 46.15
C GLU A 15 38.28 4.57 45.74
N THR A 16 38.26 3.82 44.63
CA THR A 16 37.08 3.07 44.18
C THR A 16 36.60 2.04 45.21
N LEU A 17 37.52 1.30 45.84
CA LEU A 17 37.18 0.30 46.88
C LEU A 17 36.70 0.97 48.17
N GLU A 18 37.26 2.13 48.52
CA GLU A 18 36.85 2.90 49.69
C GLU A 18 35.43 3.48 49.49
N GLU A 19 35.16 4.09 48.33
CA GLU A 19 33.89 4.76 48.04
C GLU A 19 32.73 3.79 47.72
N ASN A 20 33.01 2.69 47.00
CA ASN A 20 31.96 1.85 46.41
C ASN A 20 31.82 0.47 47.09
N ALA A 21 32.87 -0.05 47.73
CA ALA A 21 32.82 -1.33 48.46
C ALA A 21 32.77 -1.14 49.99
N GLY A 22 32.75 0.11 50.48
CA GLY A 22 32.64 0.45 51.91
C GLY A 22 33.87 0.07 52.74
N MET A 23 35.02 -0.15 52.08
CA MET A 23 36.26 -0.49 52.76
C MET A 23 36.89 0.75 53.39
N SER A 24 37.50 0.60 54.57
CA SER A 24 38.41 1.61 55.10
C SER A 24 39.72 1.62 54.32
N ALA A 25 40.46 2.73 54.38
CA ALA A 25 41.77 2.83 53.74
C ALA A 25 42.77 1.75 54.17
N SER A 26 42.65 1.22 55.39
CA SER A 26 43.50 0.10 55.83
C SER A 26 43.04 -1.24 55.23
N GLU A 27 41.73 -1.45 55.05
CA GLU A 27 41.16 -2.65 54.44
C GLU A 27 41.44 -2.70 52.94
N ALA A 28 41.27 -1.59 52.22
CA ALA A 28 41.60 -1.48 50.80
C ALA A 28 43.08 -1.80 50.55
N THR A 29 43.98 -1.24 51.36
CA THR A 29 45.42 -1.53 51.27
C THR A 29 45.72 -3.02 51.51
N VAL A 30 45.21 -3.61 52.60
CA VAL A 30 45.46 -5.04 52.90
C VAL A 30 44.86 -5.96 51.84
N TYR A 31 43.65 -5.67 51.36
CA TYR A 31 43.02 -6.44 50.29
C TYR A 31 43.83 -6.38 49.00
N LEU A 32 44.27 -5.19 48.57
CA LEU A 32 45.14 -5.03 47.39
C LEU A 32 46.48 -5.73 47.57
N THR A 33 47.08 -5.70 48.76
CA THR A 33 48.30 -6.47 49.08
C THR A 33 48.07 -7.97 48.91
N LEU A 34 46.92 -8.50 49.35
CA LEU A 34 46.56 -9.91 49.20
C LEU A 34 46.23 -10.29 47.76
N VAL A 35 45.63 -9.40 46.97
CA VAL A 35 45.39 -9.61 45.53
C VAL A 35 46.72 -9.62 44.75
N ARG A 36 47.64 -8.69 45.06
CA ARG A 36 48.93 -8.54 44.36
C ARG A 36 49.92 -9.67 44.67
N TYR A 37 50.08 -9.99 45.94
CA TYR A 37 51.10 -10.95 46.39
C TYR A 37 50.52 -12.32 46.74
N GLY A 38 49.20 -12.49 46.62
CA GLY A 38 48.51 -13.74 46.89
C GLY A 38 48.51 -14.10 48.37
N LYS A 39 48.53 -15.42 48.63
CA LYS A 39 48.46 -15.99 49.97
C LYS A 39 49.69 -15.64 50.82
N GLN A 40 49.47 -15.00 51.96
CA GLN A 40 50.54 -14.45 52.81
C GLN A 40 50.25 -14.66 54.31
N THR A 41 51.29 -14.67 55.13
CA THR A 41 51.21 -14.62 56.60
C THR A 41 50.94 -13.20 57.09
N MET A 42 50.40 -13.05 58.30
CA MET A 42 50.18 -11.73 58.91
C MET A 42 51.45 -10.88 59.05
N THR A 43 52.63 -11.51 59.10
CA THR A 43 53.92 -10.79 59.11
C THR A 43 54.25 -10.24 57.74
N GLU A 44 54.09 -11.05 56.69
CA GLU A 44 54.33 -10.65 55.30
C GLU A 44 53.34 -9.57 54.86
N ILE A 45 52.06 -9.68 55.26
CA ILE A 45 51.06 -8.63 54.99
C ILE A 45 51.47 -7.32 55.66
N ALA A 46 51.92 -7.34 56.91
CA ALA A 46 52.36 -6.13 57.62
C ALA A 46 53.58 -5.47 56.96
N GLU A 47 54.52 -6.27 56.44
CA GLU A 47 55.69 -5.76 55.73
C GLU A 47 55.33 -5.19 54.35
N HIS A 48 54.46 -5.86 53.59
CA HIS A 48 54.08 -5.42 52.24
C HIS A 48 53.01 -4.32 52.21
N SER A 49 52.24 -4.12 53.29
CA SER A 49 51.21 -3.07 53.37
C SER A 49 51.63 -1.84 54.19
N ASP A 50 52.81 -1.88 54.83
CA ASP A 50 53.28 -0.86 55.80
C ASP A 50 52.29 -0.57 56.94
N ILE A 51 51.42 -1.56 57.26
CA ILE A 51 50.43 -1.49 58.33
C ILE A 51 50.97 -2.25 59.55
N PRO A 52 50.91 -1.68 60.78
CA PRO A 52 51.36 -2.35 61.98
C PRO A 52 50.72 -3.73 62.14
N LYS A 53 51.55 -4.74 62.43
CA LYS A 53 51.12 -6.15 62.52
C LYS A 53 49.90 -6.37 63.42
N GLN A 54 49.75 -5.63 64.52
CA GLN A 54 48.56 -5.72 65.38
C GLN A 54 47.26 -5.30 64.67
N ARG A 55 47.34 -4.31 63.77
CA ARG A 55 46.21 -3.80 63.00
C ARG A 55 45.89 -4.72 61.80
N VAL A 56 46.88 -5.41 61.25
CA VAL A 56 46.67 -6.40 60.17
C VAL A 56 45.74 -7.52 60.61
N TYR A 57 45.89 -8.05 61.84
CA TYR A 57 44.97 -9.09 62.35
C TYR A 57 43.51 -8.59 62.33
N THR A 58 43.26 -7.39 62.86
CA THR A 58 41.91 -6.81 62.88
C THR A 58 41.36 -6.53 61.49
N VAL A 59 42.19 -6.06 60.57
CA VAL A 59 41.78 -5.74 59.20
C VAL A 59 41.49 -7.01 58.40
N VAL A 60 42.30 -8.05 58.55
CA VAL A 60 42.08 -9.34 57.87
C VAL A 60 40.83 -10.04 58.41
N GLU A 61 40.55 -9.94 59.72
CA GLU A 61 39.28 -10.42 60.30
C GLU A 61 38.08 -9.66 59.71
N ALA A 62 38.14 -8.32 59.64
CA ALA A 62 37.06 -7.52 59.05
C ALA A 62 36.83 -7.83 57.55
N LEU A 63 37.91 -8.02 56.77
CA LEU A 63 37.82 -8.44 55.37
C LEU A 63 37.30 -9.87 55.21
N CYS A 64 37.58 -10.75 56.18
CA CYS A 64 37.04 -12.10 56.20
C CYS A 64 35.54 -12.11 56.51
N ASP A 65 35.10 -11.29 57.47
CA ASP A 65 33.68 -11.09 57.79
C ASP A 65 32.91 -10.47 56.61
N GLY A 66 33.57 -9.58 55.86
CA GLY A 66 33.06 -9.00 54.62
C GLY A 66 33.09 -9.94 53.40
N GLY A 67 33.65 -11.14 53.53
CA GLY A 67 33.72 -12.14 52.44
C GLY A 67 34.73 -11.83 51.33
N PHE A 68 35.67 -10.92 51.57
CA PHE A 68 36.70 -10.51 50.59
C PHE A 68 37.99 -11.35 50.70
N VAL A 69 38.25 -11.93 51.87
CA VAL A 69 39.48 -12.66 52.20
C VAL A 69 39.11 -13.94 52.95
N GLU A 70 39.93 -14.99 52.83
CA GLU A 70 39.79 -16.19 53.65
C GLU A 70 41.06 -16.43 54.47
N ILE A 71 40.87 -16.86 55.72
CA ILE A 71 41.94 -17.13 56.68
C ILE A 71 42.19 -18.64 56.77
N ILE A 72 43.46 -19.03 56.66
CA ILE A 72 43.92 -20.40 56.85
C ILE A 72 44.52 -20.51 58.25
N ASP A 73 43.80 -21.20 59.13
CA ASP A 73 44.16 -21.42 60.53
C ASP A 73 45.22 -22.54 60.68
N LYS A 74 46.43 -22.25 60.18
CA LYS A 74 47.65 -23.05 60.36
C LYS A 74 48.74 -22.13 60.90
N TYR A 75 49.66 -22.62 61.73
CA TYR A 75 50.74 -21.79 62.26
C TYR A 75 51.92 -21.71 61.27
N PRO A 76 52.40 -20.51 60.88
CA PRO A 76 51.84 -19.18 61.16
C PRO A 76 50.60 -18.87 60.31
N GLN A 77 49.61 -18.16 60.88
CA GLN A 77 48.31 -17.88 60.27
C GLN A 77 48.47 -17.14 58.94
N GLN A 78 47.74 -17.59 57.92
CA GLN A 78 47.80 -17.07 56.55
C GLN A 78 46.45 -16.58 56.08
N ALA A 79 46.44 -15.62 55.15
CA ALA A 79 45.24 -15.12 54.51
C ALA A 79 45.46 -14.98 52.99
N TYR A 80 44.38 -15.05 52.21
CA TYR A 80 44.40 -14.83 50.76
C TYR A 80 43.10 -14.17 50.30
N ALA A 81 43.18 -13.31 49.28
CA ALA A 81 42.01 -12.67 48.69
C ALA A 81 41.16 -13.70 47.93
N ILE A 82 39.84 -13.64 48.12
CA ILE A 82 38.88 -14.37 47.30
C ILE A 82 38.84 -13.68 45.94
N ASP A 83 38.68 -14.47 44.87
CA ASP A 83 38.64 -13.98 43.48
C ASP A 83 37.68 -12.77 43.35
N PRO A 84 38.15 -11.60 42.86
CA PRO A 84 37.33 -10.40 42.72
C PRO A 84 36.03 -10.62 41.92
N ALA A 85 36.04 -11.51 40.92
CA ALA A 85 34.82 -11.85 40.17
C ALA A 85 33.75 -12.52 41.05
N LYS A 86 34.13 -13.13 42.18
CA LYS A 86 33.19 -13.77 43.10
C LYS A 86 32.72 -12.86 44.23
N THR A 87 33.42 -11.76 44.49
CA THR A 87 33.15 -10.85 45.61
C THR A 87 32.58 -9.51 45.15
N ILE A 88 33.01 -8.99 44.00
CA ILE A 88 32.56 -7.71 43.43
C ILE A 88 31.32 -7.88 42.54
N ASP A 89 31.24 -8.94 41.72
CA ASP A 89 30.10 -9.16 40.83
C ASP A 89 28.74 -9.21 41.58
N PRO A 90 28.60 -9.88 42.74
CA PRO A 90 27.34 -9.86 43.50
C PRO A 90 26.97 -8.47 44.02
N LEU A 91 27.95 -7.59 44.25
CA LEU A 91 27.76 -6.23 44.71
C LEU A 91 27.28 -5.33 43.55
N ALA A 92 27.85 -5.53 42.35
CA ALA A 92 27.41 -4.88 41.11
C ALA A 92 25.98 -5.30 40.74
N SER A 93 25.65 -6.60 40.74
CA SER A 93 24.29 -7.07 40.42
C SER A 93 23.23 -6.55 41.40
N ARG A 94 23.57 -6.38 42.69
CA ARG A 94 22.65 -5.81 43.68
C ARG A 94 22.43 -4.31 43.48
N LEU A 95 23.44 -3.58 43.02
CA LEU A 95 23.31 -2.17 42.65
C LEU A 95 22.48 -1.99 41.38
N GLU A 96 22.64 -2.88 40.40
CA GLU A 96 21.83 -2.92 39.18
C GLU A 96 20.36 -3.24 39.51
N GLU A 97 20.09 -4.29 40.29
CA GLU A 97 18.74 -4.59 40.79
C GLU A 97 18.13 -3.45 41.61
N ALA A 98 18.94 -2.75 42.41
CA ALA A 98 18.48 -1.59 43.17
C ALA A 98 18.19 -0.41 42.24
N GLY A 99 18.99 -0.22 41.19
CA GLY A 99 18.75 0.74 40.11
C GLY A 99 17.43 0.45 39.41
N ASP A 100 17.14 -0.80 39.05
CA ASP A 100 15.87 -1.21 38.45
C ASP A 100 14.69 -1.02 39.41
N LYS A 101 14.84 -1.39 40.68
CA LYS A 101 13.81 -1.18 41.71
C LYS A 101 13.58 0.31 41.97
N LEU A 102 14.62 1.13 41.96
CA LEU A 102 14.53 2.58 42.10
C LEU A 102 13.95 3.23 40.85
N ALA A 103 14.23 2.73 39.66
CA ALA A 103 13.59 3.17 38.41
C ALA A 103 12.08 2.86 38.44
N ASN A 104 11.70 1.69 38.96
CA ASN A 104 10.29 1.33 39.17
C ASN A 104 9.61 2.17 40.27
N LEU A 105 10.35 2.63 41.29
CA LEU A 105 9.83 3.47 42.38
C LEU A 105 9.88 4.97 42.05
N HIS A 106 10.76 5.41 41.16
CA HIS A 106 10.87 6.77 40.66
C HIS A 106 9.80 7.02 39.59
N GLN A 107 8.53 6.92 40.01
CA GLN A 107 7.40 7.53 39.33
C GLN A 107 7.54 9.04 39.42
N THR A 108 8.34 9.61 38.52
CA THR A 108 8.05 10.92 37.95
C THR A 108 7.74 10.71 36.47
N VAL A 109 6.72 9.89 36.20
CA VAL A 109 5.95 10.03 34.98
C VAL A 109 4.94 11.11 35.33
N GLU A 110 5.03 12.27 34.68
CA GLU A 110 3.84 13.10 34.52
C GLU A 110 2.84 12.24 33.73
N GLU A 111 2.12 11.36 34.42
CA GLU A 111 0.86 10.80 33.93
C GLU A 111 -0.11 11.98 33.88
N VAL A 112 -0.01 12.75 32.80
CA VAL A 112 -1.16 13.48 32.33
C VAL A 112 -2.08 12.42 31.73
N THR A 113 -3.36 12.58 32.01
CA THR A 113 -4.55 11.81 31.61
C THR A 113 -4.71 11.47 30.12
N SER A 114 -3.63 11.49 29.32
CA SER A 114 -3.60 11.40 27.87
C SER A 114 -2.95 10.13 27.30
N GLY A 115 -2.43 9.21 28.12
CA GLY A 115 -1.81 7.94 27.65
C GLY A 115 -0.48 8.13 26.91
N ILE A 116 0.35 9.10 27.35
CA ILE A 116 1.69 9.36 26.81
C ILE A 116 2.69 9.37 27.97
N SER A 117 3.77 8.60 27.85
CA SER A 117 4.88 8.55 28.80
C SER A 117 6.17 9.06 28.17
N LEU A 118 6.90 9.93 28.88
CA LEU A 118 8.13 10.57 28.42
C LEU A 118 9.37 9.95 29.09
N PHE A 119 10.35 9.58 28.27
CA PHE A 119 11.65 9.02 28.68
C PHE A 119 12.80 9.93 28.27
N HIS A 120 13.81 10.07 29.13
CA HIS A 120 14.93 11.00 28.93
C HIS A 120 16.30 10.33 28.79
N SER A 121 16.38 9.04 29.09
CA SER A 121 17.61 8.25 29.00
C SER A 121 17.52 7.29 27.83
N ARG A 122 18.57 7.26 27.01
CA ARG A 122 18.73 6.32 25.90
C ARG A 122 18.39 4.87 26.26
N ALA A 123 18.96 4.36 27.36
CA ALA A 123 18.69 2.99 27.83
C ALA A 123 17.20 2.73 28.13
N SER A 124 16.48 3.72 28.66
CA SER A 124 15.04 3.58 28.91
C SER A 124 14.26 3.66 27.60
N ILE A 125 14.66 4.52 26.67
CA ILE A 125 14.03 4.65 25.35
C ILE A 125 14.17 3.33 24.58
N GLU A 126 15.39 2.81 24.45
CA GLU A 126 15.68 1.53 23.77
C GLU A 126 14.87 0.38 24.39
N LYS A 127 14.83 0.29 25.72
CA LYS A 127 14.01 -0.71 26.43
C LYS A 127 12.54 -0.62 26.05
N HIS A 128 11.95 0.57 26.07
CA HIS A 128 10.51 0.72 25.81
C HIS A 128 10.16 0.55 24.33
N ILE A 129 11.07 0.85 23.40
CA ILE A 129 10.90 0.48 21.99
C ILE A 129 10.81 -1.04 21.86
N ARG A 130 11.72 -1.78 22.51
CA ARG A 130 11.67 -3.25 22.53
C ARG A 130 10.40 -3.77 23.19
N ASP A 131 9.94 -3.15 24.28
CA ASP A 131 8.67 -3.52 24.91
C ASP A 131 7.49 -3.37 23.94
N VAL A 132 7.44 -2.30 23.13
CA VAL A 132 6.40 -2.13 22.08
C VAL A 132 6.51 -3.21 21.01
N VAL A 133 7.72 -3.51 20.52
CA VAL A 133 7.93 -4.57 19.51
C VAL A 133 7.56 -5.95 20.05
N GLN A 134 7.90 -6.25 21.30
CA GLN A 134 7.68 -7.58 21.92
C GLN A 134 6.24 -7.80 22.39
N SER A 135 5.47 -6.73 22.62
CA SER A 135 4.07 -6.84 23.06
C SER A 135 3.08 -7.04 21.92
N ALA A 136 3.49 -6.85 20.66
CA ALA A 136 2.61 -7.00 19.50
C ALA A 136 2.02 -8.41 19.38
N GLU A 137 0.74 -8.50 19.05
CA GLU A 137 -0.01 -9.74 18.87
C GLU A 137 -0.36 -10.01 17.39
N GLU A 138 -0.51 -8.98 16.55
CA GLU A 138 -0.85 -9.13 15.13
C GLU A 138 0.18 -8.48 14.18
N SER A 139 0.67 -7.27 14.48
CA SER A 139 1.59 -6.56 13.59
C SER A 139 2.48 -5.52 14.26
N VAL A 140 3.68 -5.36 13.71
CA VAL A 140 4.63 -4.29 14.04
C VAL A 140 4.94 -3.48 12.79
N PHE A 141 4.85 -2.15 12.89
CA PHE A 141 5.26 -1.24 11.81
C PHE A 141 6.31 -0.26 12.33
N MET A 142 7.53 -0.36 11.82
CA MET A 142 8.66 0.47 12.22
C MET A 142 9.12 1.38 11.07
N LEU A 143 9.33 2.65 11.38
CA LEU A 143 10.12 3.59 10.62
C LEU A 143 11.40 3.87 11.42
N ALA A 144 12.56 3.53 10.86
CA ALA A 144 13.84 3.71 11.53
C ALA A 144 14.89 4.32 10.59
N PRO A 145 15.68 5.30 11.05
CA PRO A 145 16.88 5.72 10.35
C PRO A 145 17.86 4.57 10.18
N GLN A 146 18.53 4.49 9.01
CA GLN A 146 19.52 3.46 8.71
C GLN A 146 20.57 3.27 9.83
N GLN A 147 21.01 4.37 10.44
CA GLN A 147 22.00 4.37 11.53
C GLN A 147 21.51 3.74 12.85
N MET A 148 20.20 3.63 13.06
CA MET A 148 19.58 3.05 14.26
C MET A 148 19.12 1.61 14.02
N LEU A 149 19.14 1.14 12.77
CA LEU A 149 18.62 -0.17 12.40
C LEU A 149 19.36 -1.30 13.10
N SER A 150 20.68 -1.20 13.27
CA SER A 150 21.49 -2.22 13.96
C SER A 150 21.12 -2.43 15.45
N GLU A 151 20.35 -1.51 16.05
CA GLU A 151 19.98 -1.58 17.46
C GLU A 151 18.66 -2.34 17.71
N PHE A 152 17.81 -2.42 16.68
CA PHE A 152 16.42 -2.92 16.78
C PHE A 152 16.05 -3.93 15.68
N PHE A 153 16.89 -4.13 14.67
CA PHE A 153 16.58 -5.03 13.56
C PHE A 153 16.37 -6.47 14.04
N ASP A 154 17.24 -6.97 14.91
CA ASP A 154 17.10 -8.32 15.47
C ASP A 154 15.78 -8.46 16.25
N ASP A 155 15.39 -7.44 17.02
CA ASP A 155 14.11 -7.42 17.74
C ASP A 155 12.91 -7.53 16.79
N LEU A 156 13.00 -6.98 15.57
CA LEU A 156 11.95 -7.09 14.54
C LEU A 156 12.03 -8.42 13.78
N ALA A 157 13.24 -8.87 13.44
CA ALA A 157 13.50 -10.10 12.71
C ALA A 157 13.09 -11.35 13.50
N ASP A 158 13.22 -11.32 14.83
CA ASP A 158 12.84 -12.42 15.71
C ASP A 158 11.31 -12.58 15.85
N ARG A 159 10.52 -11.62 15.35
CA ARG A 159 9.04 -11.61 15.41
C ARG A 159 8.39 -12.28 14.19
N GLU A 160 8.74 -13.54 13.92
CA GLU A 160 8.14 -14.36 12.85
C GLU A 160 6.64 -14.67 13.08
N ASP A 161 6.15 -14.44 14.30
CA ASP A 161 4.77 -14.74 14.73
C ASP A 161 3.76 -13.61 14.42
N VAL A 162 4.23 -12.43 14.02
CA VAL A 162 3.40 -11.26 13.68
C VAL A 162 3.81 -10.64 12.34
N LYS A 163 2.93 -9.84 11.76
CA LYS A 163 3.22 -9.16 10.49
C LYS A 163 4.14 -7.96 10.69
N THR A 164 5.32 -7.98 10.08
CA THR A 164 6.35 -6.96 10.25
C THR A 164 6.50 -6.06 9.02
N GLN A 165 6.50 -4.75 9.25
CA GLN A 165 6.70 -3.75 8.21
C GLN A 165 7.82 -2.78 8.63
N LEU A 166 8.74 -2.50 7.70
CA LEU A 166 9.88 -1.64 7.96
C LEU A 166 10.00 -0.56 6.87
N ILE A 167 10.14 0.69 7.28
CA ILE A 167 10.63 1.79 6.45
C ILE A 167 12.00 2.19 6.96
N ILE A 168 13.01 2.12 6.09
CA ILE A 168 14.35 2.60 6.39
C ILE A 168 14.50 4.03 5.86
N SER A 169 14.70 4.98 6.75
CA SER A 169 14.91 6.39 6.40
C SER A 169 16.38 6.78 6.41
N ASN A 170 16.70 7.95 5.86
CA ASN A 170 18.08 8.45 5.73
C ASN A 170 18.98 7.44 5.01
N LEU A 171 18.46 6.81 3.94
CA LEU A 171 19.26 5.93 3.09
C LEU A 171 20.29 6.71 2.29
N ASP A 172 21.47 6.10 2.12
CA ASP A 172 22.53 6.61 1.26
C ASP A 172 22.08 6.70 -0.21
N ASP A 173 22.57 7.72 -0.93
CA ASP A 173 22.19 7.97 -2.34
C ASP A 173 22.49 6.78 -3.25
N ASP A 174 23.54 6.01 -2.94
CA ASP A 174 23.94 4.82 -3.71
C ASP A 174 22.93 3.66 -3.57
N ALA A 175 22.12 3.64 -2.51
CA ALA A 175 21.11 2.63 -2.27
C ALA A 175 19.76 2.97 -2.94
N ILE A 176 19.59 4.16 -3.51
CA ILE A 176 18.31 4.65 -4.03
C ILE A 176 18.31 4.65 -5.57
N GLY A 177 17.63 3.66 -6.15
CA GLY A 177 17.34 3.60 -7.58
C GLY A 177 16.20 4.53 -8.00
N GLU A 178 15.79 4.47 -9.26
CA GLU A 178 14.67 5.28 -9.79
C GLU A 178 13.33 4.83 -9.18
N GLU A 179 13.07 3.52 -9.13
CA GLU A 179 11.82 2.94 -8.61
C GLU A 179 11.99 2.11 -7.34
N THR A 180 13.17 1.52 -7.12
CA THR A 180 13.47 0.60 -6.02
C THR A 180 14.63 1.10 -5.15
N ILE A 181 14.87 0.42 -4.03
CA ILE A 181 16.09 0.55 -3.22
C ILE A 181 16.86 -0.77 -3.17
N GLU A 182 18.17 -0.67 -3.06
CA GLU A 182 19.08 -1.81 -2.88
C GLU A 182 19.34 -1.99 -1.38
N LEU A 183 18.99 -3.17 -0.85
CA LEU A 183 19.18 -3.51 0.56
C LEU A 183 19.87 -4.87 0.71
N PRO A 184 20.62 -5.10 1.81
CA PRO A 184 21.11 -6.43 2.17
C PRO A 184 19.97 -7.46 2.24
N HIS A 185 20.24 -8.67 1.73
CA HIS A 185 19.23 -9.74 1.71
C HIS A 185 18.79 -10.16 3.12
N GLU A 186 19.70 -10.07 4.10
CA GLU A 186 19.41 -10.32 5.52
C GLU A 186 18.23 -9.47 6.01
N ILE A 187 18.13 -8.21 5.57
CA ILE A 187 17.04 -7.30 5.94
C ILE A 187 15.77 -7.61 5.15
N THR A 188 15.90 -7.86 3.85
CA THR A 188 14.74 -8.14 3.00
C THR A 188 14.10 -9.47 3.30
N ASP A 189 14.82 -10.44 3.86
CA ASP A 189 14.31 -11.79 4.09
C ASP A 189 13.70 -11.94 5.50
N ALA A 190 14.13 -11.12 6.47
CA ALA A 190 13.69 -11.21 7.86
C ALA A 190 12.38 -10.47 8.19
N VAL A 191 11.95 -9.53 7.34
CA VAL A 191 10.76 -8.69 7.59
C VAL A 191 9.74 -8.95 6.48
N ASP A 192 8.43 -8.96 6.75
CA ASP A 192 7.43 -9.27 5.70
C ASP A 192 7.41 -8.23 4.58
N ARG A 193 7.54 -6.94 4.93
CA ARG A 193 7.63 -5.86 3.94
C ARG A 193 8.64 -4.81 4.34
N VAL A 194 9.51 -4.45 3.41
CA VAL A 194 10.49 -3.38 3.60
C VAL A 194 10.44 -2.38 2.47
N ARG A 195 10.51 -1.10 2.84
CA ARG A 195 10.67 0.04 1.95
C ARG A 195 11.73 0.98 2.50
N GLY A 196 12.11 1.98 1.72
CA GLY A 196 12.98 3.03 2.25
C GLY A 196 12.88 4.35 1.51
N ILE A 197 13.40 5.37 2.19
CA ILE A 197 13.25 6.77 1.81
C ILE A 197 14.55 7.54 2.07
N LYS A 198 14.81 8.54 1.23
CA LYS A 198 15.99 9.42 1.34
C LYS A 198 15.91 10.38 2.53
N SER A 199 14.70 10.83 2.88
CA SER A 199 14.53 11.84 3.93
C SER A 199 14.98 11.30 5.29
N ASN A 200 15.50 12.19 6.14
CA ASN A 200 15.84 11.86 7.51
C ASN A 200 14.57 11.99 8.36
N GLU A 201 14.02 10.86 8.75
CA GLU A 201 12.83 10.80 9.61
C GLU A 201 13.22 10.41 11.03
N SER A 202 12.32 10.67 11.98
CA SER A 202 12.48 10.19 13.36
C SER A 202 12.01 8.75 13.49
N LEU A 203 12.49 8.04 14.51
CA LEU A 203 12.05 6.67 14.73
C LEU A 203 10.61 6.67 15.24
N VAL A 204 9.77 5.87 14.59
CA VAL A 204 8.40 5.59 15.00
C VAL A 204 8.22 4.07 14.94
N VAL A 205 7.67 3.47 15.98
CA VAL A 205 7.20 2.09 15.93
C VAL A 205 5.76 2.04 16.40
N THR A 206 4.91 1.30 15.71
CA THR A 206 3.55 0.98 16.14
C THR A 206 3.39 -0.52 16.29
N SER A 207 2.61 -0.92 17.29
CA SER A 207 2.19 -2.30 17.55
C SER A 207 0.67 -2.34 17.50
N ASP A 208 0.10 -3.25 16.70
CA ASP A 208 -1.34 -3.54 16.56
C ASP A 208 -2.25 -2.34 16.27
N ARG A 209 -1.65 -1.17 16.00
CA ARG A 209 -2.27 0.15 15.76
C ARG A 209 -2.85 0.81 17.01
N ASP A 210 -2.63 0.27 18.20
CA ASP A 210 -3.14 0.79 19.48
C ASP A 210 -2.03 1.20 20.47
N GLU A 211 -0.79 0.79 20.23
CA GLU A 211 0.40 1.24 20.94
C GLU A 211 1.47 1.77 19.98
N ALA A 212 2.22 2.79 20.41
CA ALA A 212 3.32 3.35 19.63
C ALA A 212 4.47 3.87 20.49
N PHE A 213 5.65 3.97 19.88
CA PHE A 213 6.79 4.71 20.42
C PHE A 213 7.32 5.69 19.39
N PHE A 214 7.60 6.92 19.82
CA PHE A 214 8.19 7.96 18.99
C PHE A 214 9.50 8.45 19.61
N TRP A 215 10.59 8.35 18.85
CA TRP A 215 11.91 8.85 19.25
C TRP A 215 12.41 9.90 18.24
N PRO A 216 12.26 11.20 18.55
CA PRO A 216 12.72 12.28 17.67
C PRO A 216 14.25 12.26 17.49
N ASP A 217 14.71 12.42 16.24
CA ASP A 217 16.13 12.68 15.96
C ASP A 217 16.47 14.14 16.33
N VAL A 218 16.99 14.29 17.55
CA VAL A 218 17.37 15.59 18.10
C VAL A 218 18.71 16.09 17.56
N SER A 219 19.56 15.17 17.08
CA SER A 219 20.97 15.45 16.77
C SER A 219 21.15 16.34 15.54
N LYS A 220 20.22 16.28 14.58
CA LYS A 220 20.26 17.05 13.32
C LYS A 220 19.30 18.24 13.27
N THR A 221 18.24 18.26 14.09
CA THR A 221 17.16 19.28 14.00
C THR A 221 17.43 20.53 14.83
N GLY A 222 18.27 20.45 15.88
CA GLY A 222 18.63 21.59 16.74
C GLY A 222 17.47 22.20 17.54
N MET A 223 16.28 21.57 17.52
CA MET A 223 15.05 22.09 18.13
C MET A 223 14.93 21.78 19.64
N THR A 224 15.60 20.74 20.15
CA THR A 224 15.72 20.46 21.59
C THR A 224 17.18 20.08 21.93
N THR A 225 17.59 20.24 23.20
CA THR A 225 18.99 19.99 23.64
C THR A 225 19.14 18.69 24.44
N LYS A 226 18.06 17.94 24.63
CA LYS A 226 18.00 16.75 25.49
C LYS A 226 17.32 15.60 24.75
N GLU A 227 17.91 14.42 24.89
CA GLU A 227 17.37 13.17 24.39
C GLU A 227 16.02 12.88 25.06
N GLN A 228 15.00 12.58 24.23
CA GLN A 228 13.63 12.36 24.67
C GLN A 228 12.96 11.31 23.77
N GLY A 229 12.17 10.41 24.36
CA GLY A 229 11.34 9.45 23.65
C GLY A 229 9.96 9.34 24.30
N PHE A 230 8.94 9.04 23.50
CA PHE A 230 7.53 9.08 23.90
C PHE A 230 6.88 7.73 23.64
N ARG A 231 6.46 7.03 24.70
CA ARG A 231 5.58 5.86 24.58
C ARG A 231 4.14 6.32 24.62
N ILE A 232 3.32 5.83 23.71
CA ILE A 232 1.94 6.23 23.51
C ILE A 232 1.09 4.97 23.65
N THR A 233 0.31 4.91 24.73
CA THR A 233 -0.63 3.83 25.04
C THR A 233 -2.08 4.26 24.82
N ASN A 234 -2.29 5.47 24.32
CA ASN A 234 -3.60 5.94 23.88
C ASN A 234 -3.86 5.44 22.44
N PRO A 235 -4.85 4.56 22.23
CA PRO A 235 -5.11 3.96 20.92
C PRO A 235 -5.43 4.99 19.84
N GLU A 236 -6.08 6.10 20.18
CA GLU A 236 -6.40 7.15 19.21
C GLU A 236 -5.13 7.83 18.67
N LEU A 237 -4.15 8.07 19.54
CA LEU A 237 -2.88 8.68 19.15
C LEU A 237 -1.94 7.69 18.47
N ALA A 238 -1.91 6.44 18.94
CA ALA A 238 -1.16 5.37 18.30
C ALA A 238 -1.68 5.12 16.86
N PHE A 239 -3.00 5.13 16.68
CA PHE A 239 -3.63 5.03 15.36
C PHE A 239 -3.22 6.17 14.42
N GLU A 240 -3.13 7.42 14.91
CA GLU A 240 -2.67 8.53 14.06
C GLU A 240 -1.21 8.38 13.63
N LEU A 241 -0.34 7.84 14.49
CA LEU A 241 1.03 7.49 14.11
C LEU A 241 1.07 6.34 13.11
N ASP A 242 0.24 5.32 13.29
CA ASP A 242 0.13 4.21 12.35
C ASP A 242 -0.33 4.68 10.97
N ARG A 243 -1.37 5.53 10.94
CA ARG A 243 -1.88 6.15 9.73
C ARG A 243 -0.84 7.07 9.08
N PHE A 244 -0.01 7.77 9.86
CA PHE A 244 1.13 8.51 9.33
C PHE A 244 2.11 7.58 8.61
N LEU A 245 2.45 6.43 9.22
CA LEU A 245 3.30 5.42 8.59
C LEU A 245 2.68 4.85 7.31
N ASP A 246 1.43 4.39 7.36
CA ASP A 246 0.75 3.69 6.26
C ASP A 246 0.38 4.62 5.10
N VAL A 247 -0.22 5.78 5.38
CA VAL A 247 -0.75 6.66 4.33
C VAL A 247 0.32 7.60 3.79
N SER A 248 1.19 8.13 4.66
CA SER A 248 2.17 9.15 4.27
C SER A 248 3.52 8.52 3.93
N MET A 249 4.14 7.83 4.89
CA MET A 249 5.52 7.39 4.73
C MET A 249 5.66 6.20 3.79
N TRP A 250 4.80 5.19 3.91
CA TRP A 250 4.83 3.99 3.08
C TRP A 250 4.58 4.32 1.60
N SER A 251 3.63 5.20 1.32
CA SER A 251 3.29 5.66 -0.03
C SER A 251 4.43 6.42 -0.72
N LEU A 252 5.27 7.11 0.06
CA LEU A 252 6.44 7.85 -0.45
C LEU A 252 7.72 7.00 -0.50
N ALA A 253 7.78 5.92 0.27
CA ALA A 253 8.93 5.03 0.34
C ALA A 253 8.96 4.07 -0.85
N LYS A 254 10.17 3.74 -1.31
CA LYS A 254 10.41 2.83 -2.44
C LYS A 254 10.55 1.38 -1.96
N PRO A 255 10.01 0.39 -2.71
CA PRO A 255 10.18 -1.02 -2.39
C PRO A 255 11.63 -1.48 -2.58
N ALA A 256 12.03 -2.52 -1.84
CA ALA A 256 13.31 -3.18 -2.06
C ALA A 256 13.36 -3.92 -3.40
N ALA A 257 14.51 -3.88 -4.06
CA ALA A 257 14.75 -4.59 -5.32
C ALA A 257 14.74 -6.11 -5.13
N GLY A 258 14.31 -6.85 -6.15
CA GLY A 258 14.46 -8.31 -6.22
C GLY A 258 13.51 -9.13 -5.36
N ARG A 259 12.57 -8.51 -4.63
CA ARG A 259 11.58 -9.21 -3.82
C ARG A 259 10.20 -9.18 -4.46
N GLU A 260 9.79 -10.30 -5.03
CA GLU A 260 8.39 -10.63 -5.26
C GLU A 260 7.97 -11.56 -4.11
N ALA A 261 7.22 -11.03 -3.14
CA ALA A 261 6.68 -11.87 -2.08
C ALA A 261 5.67 -12.85 -2.70
N GLU A 262 5.80 -14.14 -2.42
CA GLU A 262 4.79 -15.12 -2.81
C GLU A 262 3.54 -14.89 -1.95
N ILE A 263 2.50 -14.28 -2.54
CA ILE A 263 1.26 -13.98 -1.83
C ILE A 263 0.42 -15.27 -1.77
N ALA A 264 0.38 -15.87 -0.59
CA ALA A 264 -0.46 -17.03 -0.28
C ALA A 264 -1.75 -16.59 0.42
N PHE A 265 -2.82 -17.34 0.22
CA PHE A 265 -4.10 -17.14 0.91
C PHE A 265 -4.55 -18.47 1.57
N PRO A 266 -5.27 -18.44 2.70
CA PRO A 266 -5.85 -17.25 3.35
C PRO A 266 -4.80 -16.36 4.02
N GLU A 267 -4.99 -15.05 3.93
CA GLU A 267 -4.12 -14.05 4.52
C GLU A 267 -4.95 -13.00 5.28
N ARG A 268 -4.60 -12.73 6.53
CA ARG A 268 -5.25 -11.71 7.38
C ARG A 268 -4.46 -10.41 7.33
N TYR A 269 -5.17 -9.31 7.19
CA TYR A 269 -4.64 -7.96 7.09
C TYR A 269 -5.26 -7.07 8.15
N ALA A 270 -4.40 -6.44 8.95
CA ALA A 270 -4.80 -5.31 9.79
C ALA A 270 -5.03 -4.04 8.95
N ARG A 271 -4.21 -3.80 7.91
CA ARG A 271 -4.24 -2.56 7.11
C ARG A 271 -4.84 -2.81 5.73
N MET A 272 -5.89 -2.05 5.40
CA MET A 272 -6.58 -2.11 4.10
C MET A 272 -5.61 -1.92 2.92
N ARG A 273 -4.64 -1.01 3.02
CA ARG A 273 -3.69 -0.73 1.93
C ARG A 273 -2.76 -1.91 1.63
N ASN A 274 -2.40 -2.70 2.64
CA ASN A 274 -1.60 -3.92 2.44
C ASN A 274 -2.41 -4.98 1.68
N CYS A 275 -3.67 -5.18 2.06
CA CYS A 275 -4.60 -6.06 1.36
C CYS A 275 -4.75 -5.64 -0.11
N LEU A 276 -5.02 -4.36 -0.35
CA LEU A 276 -5.22 -3.82 -1.69
C LEU A 276 -3.95 -3.90 -2.56
N ALA A 277 -2.77 -3.72 -1.97
CA ALA A 277 -1.51 -3.88 -2.68
C ALA A 277 -1.33 -5.33 -3.16
N ASP A 278 -1.65 -6.30 -2.31
CA ASP A 278 -1.55 -7.72 -2.64
C ASP A 278 -2.60 -8.13 -3.67
N LEU A 279 -3.85 -7.71 -3.48
CA LEU A 279 -4.95 -7.90 -4.42
C LEU A 279 -4.60 -7.32 -5.80
N LYS A 280 -3.98 -6.13 -5.85
CA LYS A 280 -3.52 -5.53 -7.11
C LYS A 280 -2.48 -6.39 -7.83
N GLU A 281 -1.60 -7.07 -7.11
CA GLU A 281 -0.61 -7.96 -7.71
C GLU A 281 -1.26 -9.24 -8.23
N VAL A 282 -2.04 -9.93 -7.38
CA VAL A 282 -2.59 -11.25 -7.73
C VAL A 282 -3.68 -11.16 -8.82
N THR A 283 -4.43 -10.05 -8.89
CA THR A 283 -5.47 -9.85 -9.91
C THR A 283 -4.92 -9.52 -11.30
N ARG A 284 -3.60 -9.33 -11.45
CA ARG A 284 -2.95 -9.32 -12.79
C ARG A 284 -3.07 -10.67 -13.51
N SER A 285 -3.21 -11.75 -12.74
CA SER A 285 -3.23 -13.13 -13.27
C SER A 285 -4.51 -13.90 -12.94
N ALA A 286 -5.38 -13.36 -12.09
CA ALA A 286 -6.65 -13.95 -11.69
C ALA A 286 -7.77 -12.91 -11.74
N PRO A 287 -9.01 -13.30 -12.10
CA PRO A 287 -10.16 -12.40 -12.00
C PRO A 287 -10.42 -12.02 -10.54
N VAL A 288 -10.99 -10.84 -10.32
CA VAL A 288 -11.23 -10.27 -8.98
C VAL A 288 -12.15 -11.18 -8.15
N GLU A 289 -13.12 -11.82 -8.81
CA GLU A 289 -14.12 -12.71 -8.22
C GLU A 289 -13.56 -14.07 -7.77
N ALA A 290 -12.27 -14.33 -8.06
CA ALA A 290 -11.53 -15.47 -7.51
C ALA A 290 -11.20 -15.30 -6.02
N PHE A 291 -11.44 -14.11 -5.46
CA PHE A 291 -11.17 -13.79 -4.07
C PHE A 291 -12.47 -13.56 -3.30
N GLU A 292 -12.46 -14.01 -2.05
CA GLU A 292 -13.53 -13.78 -1.08
C GLU A 292 -12.90 -13.09 0.13
N VAL A 293 -13.61 -12.12 0.70
CA VAL A 293 -13.12 -11.34 1.83
C VAL A 293 -14.08 -11.52 2.99
N GLU A 294 -13.55 -11.94 4.13
CA GLU A 294 -14.22 -11.89 5.43
C GLU A 294 -13.66 -10.70 6.20
N PHE A 295 -14.50 -9.90 6.83
CA PHE A 295 -14.05 -8.75 7.61
C PHE A 295 -14.79 -8.64 8.94
N GLU A 296 -14.06 -8.17 9.94
CA GLU A 296 -14.56 -7.78 11.27
C GLU A 296 -14.56 -6.26 11.32
N GLY A 297 -15.68 -5.65 11.67
CA GLY A 297 -15.82 -4.21 11.56
C GLY A 297 -17.13 -3.67 12.08
N TYR A 298 -17.57 -2.54 11.53
CA TYR A 298 -18.80 -1.87 11.88
C TYR A 298 -19.50 -1.30 10.64
N GLU A 299 -20.82 -1.19 10.70
CA GLU A 299 -21.62 -0.44 9.73
C GLU A 299 -21.43 1.06 9.98
N VAL A 300 -21.10 1.84 8.95
CA VAL A 300 -20.67 3.24 9.12
C VAL A 300 -21.80 4.15 9.60
N GLU A 301 -23.04 3.92 9.17
CA GLU A 301 -24.18 4.75 9.56
C GLU A 301 -24.64 4.49 11.00
N THR A 302 -24.63 3.23 11.44
CA THR A 302 -25.21 2.81 12.72
C THR A 302 -24.16 2.59 13.81
N HIS A 303 -22.90 2.39 13.42
CA HIS A 303 -21.80 1.93 14.26
C HIS A 303 -22.05 0.57 14.94
N GLU A 304 -22.92 -0.27 14.37
CA GLU A 304 -23.12 -1.64 14.84
C GLU A 304 -21.98 -2.54 14.38
N ASN A 305 -21.41 -3.32 15.30
CA ASN A 305 -20.35 -4.27 14.98
C ASN A 305 -20.89 -5.42 14.13
N VAL A 306 -20.15 -5.77 13.08
CA VAL A 306 -20.50 -6.82 12.13
C VAL A 306 -19.31 -7.70 11.81
N THR A 307 -19.60 -8.96 11.47
CA THR A 307 -18.68 -9.83 10.75
C THR A 307 -19.40 -10.29 9.51
N LYS A 308 -18.89 -9.92 8.34
CA LYS A 308 -19.49 -10.25 7.05
C LYS A 308 -18.45 -10.86 6.12
N ARG A 309 -18.95 -11.58 5.14
CA ARG A 309 -18.13 -12.27 4.14
C ARG A 309 -18.79 -12.08 2.78
N GLY A 310 -17.97 -11.77 1.77
CA GLY A 310 -18.46 -11.49 0.43
C GLY A 310 -17.43 -11.76 -0.66
N ILE A 311 -17.92 -11.90 -1.88
CA ILE A 311 -17.08 -12.09 -3.07
C ILE A 311 -16.55 -10.73 -3.50
N LEU A 312 -15.26 -10.63 -3.79
CA LEU A 312 -14.67 -9.39 -4.27
C LEU A 312 -15.12 -9.12 -5.72
N THR A 313 -15.78 -7.98 -5.96
CA THR A 313 -16.23 -7.54 -7.29
C THR A 313 -15.37 -6.41 -7.84
N GLY A 314 -14.68 -5.69 -6.96
CA GLY A 314 -13.84 -4.56 -7.31
C GLY A 314 -13.09 -4.03 -6.10
N TYR A 315 -12.22 -3.06 -6.32
CA TYR A 315 -11.58 -2.31 -5.25
C TYR A 315 -11.00 -1.00 -5.79
N TYR A 316 -10.80 -0.04 -4.89
CA TYR A 316 -10.15 1.22 -5.20
C TYR A 316 -8.91 1.41 -4.34
N TYR A 317 -7.77 1.61 -5.00
CA TYR A 317 -6.48 1.87 -4.36
C TYR A 317 -5.70 2.89 -5.17
N SER A 318 -5.24 3.94 -4.49
CA SER A 318 -4.32 4.93 -5.07
C SER A 318 -3.29 5.36 -4.03
N PRO A 319 -2.01 5.53 -4.42
CA PRO A 319 -1.00 6.14 -3.56
C PRO A 319 -1.22 7.65 -3.37
N PHE A 320 -2.09 8.27 -4.17
CA PHE A 320 -2.36 9.73 -4.15
C PHE A 320 -3.75 10.09 -3.60
N ASP A 321 -4.58 9.10 -3.29
CA ASP A 321 -5.88 9.29 -2.67
C ASP A 321 -5.85 8.62 -1.30
N VAL A 322 -6.45 9.27 -0.30
CA VAL A 322 -6.61 8.69 1.04
C VAL A 322 -7.64 7.56 1.04
N ARG A 323 -8.58 7.56 0.07
CA ARG A 323 -9.59 6.52 -0.08
C ARG A 323 -8.96 5.18 -0.46
N ALA A 324 -9.41 4.15 0.22
CA ALA A 324 -8.98 2.77 0.03
C ALA A 324 -10.13 1.86 0.48
N TYR A 325 -10.76 1.18 -0.46
CA TYR A 325 -11.93 0.33 -0.17
C TYR A 325 -12.02 -0.87 -1.10
N LEU A 326 -12.73 -1.89 -0.63
CA LEU A 326 -13.15 -3.07 -1.38
C LEU A 326 -14.60 -2.89 -1.82
N GLU A 327 -14.96 -3.48 -2.95
CA GLU A 327 -16.34 -3.67 -3.41
C GLU A 327 -16.65 -5.17 -3.30
N LEU A 328 -17.65 -5.51 -2.50
CA LEU A 328 -18.05 -6.88 -2.19
C LEU A 328 -19.50 -7.15 -2.57
N ASP A 329 -19.74 -8.35 -3.10
CA ASP A 329 -21.07 -8.96 -3.19
C ASP A 329 -21.29 -9.81 -1.93
N ILE A 330 -22.22 -9.38 -1.08
CA ILE A 330 -22.50 -10.00 0.23
C ILE A 330 -23.93 -10.54 0.21
N ASP A 331 -24.09 -11.83 0.55
CA ASP A 331 -25.40 -12.47 0.61
C ASP A 331 -26.36 -11.71 1.55
N GLY A 332 -27.49 -11.26 0.99
CA GLY A 332 -28.53 -10.54 1.72
C GLY A 332 -28.41 -9.02 1.69
N GLU A 333 -27.39 -8.47 1.05
CA GLU A 333 -27.28 -7.04 0.70
C GLU A 333 -27.77 -6.79 -0.73
N ASP A 334 -28.45 -5.66 -0.95
CA ASP A 334 -28.91 -5.27 -2.28
C ASP A 334 -27.81 -4.47 -3.01
N GLY A 335 -27.10 -5.13 -3.93
CA GLY A 335 -26.10 -4.48 -4.78
C GLY A 335 -24.67 -4.57 -4.26
N ILE A 336 -23.77 -3.76 -4.82
CA ILE A 336 -22.34 -3.75 -4.45
C ILE A 336 -22.18 -3.03 -3.11
N THR A 337 -21.57 -3.71 -2.14
CA THR A 337 -21.25 -3.18 -0.81
C THR A 337 -19.81 -2.68 -0.77
N THR A 338 -19.57 -1.49 -0.24
CA THR A 338 -18.23 -0.92 -0.05
C THR A 338 -17.70 -1.13 1.36
N VAL A 339 -16.44 -1.56 1.47
CA VAL A 339 -15.76 -1.80 2.76
C VAL A 339 -14.45 -1.03 2.80
N GLY A 340 -14.36 -0.04 3.68
CA GLY A 340 -13.16 0.75 3.94
C GLY A 340 -12.32 0.20 5.09
N GLY A 341 -11.13 0.76 5.29
CA GLY A 341 -10.26 0.39 6.41
C GLY A 341 -10.74 0.89 7.79
N TRP A 342 -9.91 0.71 8.81
CA TRP A 342 -10.21 1.14 10.18
C TRP A 342 -10.51 2.65 10.22
N LYS A 343 -11.61 3.04 10.89
CA LYS A 343 -12.13 4.43 10.94
C LYS A 343 -12.61 4.99 9.57
N ALA A 344 -13.02 4.12 8.64
CA ALA A 344 -13.75 4.54 7.45
C ALA A 344 -15.05 5.28 7.81
N THR A 345 -15.38 6.29 7.00
CA THR A 345 -16.57 7.16 7.19
C THR A 345 -17.35 7.40 5.90
N LEU A 346 -16.90 6.87 4.76
CA LEU A 346 -17.52 7.11 3.46
C LEU A 346 -18.13 5.85 2.85
N GLU A 347 -17.53 4.71 3.13
CA GLU A 347 -17.95 3.39 2.72
C GLU A 347 -19.14 2.89 3.56
N ASP A 348 -19.82 1.82 3.12
CA ASP A 348 -20.95 1.24 3.84
C ASP A 348 -20.50 0.61 5.17
N TYR A 349 -19.32 -0.02 5.15
CA TYR A 349 -18.67 -0.64 6.32
C TYR A 349 -17.23 -0.15 6.49
N GLY A 350 -16.80 -0.03 7.75
CA GLY A 350 -15.39 0.09 8.12
C GLY A 350 -14.90 -1.21 8.74
N CYS A 351 -13.76 -1.73 8.30
CA CYS A 351 -13.18 -2.95 8.86
C CYS A 351 -11.98 -2.66 9.75
N GLU A 352 -11.95 -3.37 10.87
CA GLU A 352 -10.82 -3.39 11.80
C GLU A 352 -9.71 -4.30 11.29
N ALA A 353 -10.10 -5.50 10.84
CA ALA A 353 -9.25 -6.47 10.17
C ALA A 353 -10.06 -7.20 9.12
N LEU A 354 -9.36 -7.77 8.13
CA LEU A 354 -9.98 -8.55 7.07
C LEU A 354 -9.10 -9.75 6.72
N THR A 355 -9.71 -10.84 6.29
CA THR A 355 -9.03 -12.02 5.78
C THR A 355 -9.44 -12.26 4.34
N VAL A 356 -8.45 -12.30 3.45
CA VAL A 356 -8.66 -12.62 2.04
C VAL A 356 -8.46 -14.10 1.84
N TYR A 357 -9.44 -14.75 1.22
CA TYR A 357 -9.38 -16.14 0.80
C TYR A 357 -9.27 -16.18 -0.70
N ARG A 358 -8.32 -16.97 -1.20
CA ARG A 358 -8.38 -17.43 -2.58
C ARG A 358 -9.43 -18.51 -2.61
N ARG A 359 -10.52 -18.26 -3.34
CA ARG A 359 -11.48 -19.31 -3.64
C ARG A 359 -10.74 -20.31 -4.49
N GLU A 360 -10.90 -21.60 -4.23
CA GLU A 360 -10.56 -22.58 -5.27
C GLU A 360 -11.27 -22.09 -6.52
N ALA A 361 -10.48 -21.78 -7.56
CA ALA A 361 -11.05 -21.38 -8.83
C ALA A 361 -12.16 -22.38 -9.10
N ARG A 362 -13.41 -21.92 -9.22
CA ARG A 362 -14.51 -22.77 -9.68
C ARG A 362 -13.94 -23.45 -10.91
N LYS A 363 -13.54 -24.74 -10.79
CA LYS A 363 -12.54 -25.41 -11.66
C LYS A 363 -12.72 -24.84 -13.04
N ALA A 364 -11.81 -23.98 -13.51
CA ALA A 364 -12.03 -23.12 -14.68
C ALA A 364 -12.82 -23.89 -15.72
N ALA A 365 -14.13 -23.66 -15.83
CA ALA A 365 -15.14 -24.65 -16.28
C ALA A 365 -14.56 -25.73 -17.21
N GLN A 366 -13.92 -26.75 -16.65
CA GLN A 366 -13.46 -27.91 -17.43
C GLN A 366 -14.59 -28.93 -17.49
N GLU A 367 -15.46 -28.91 -16.48
CA GLU A 367 -16.76 -29.55 -16.48
C GLU A 367 -17.77 -28.49 -16.07
N LEU A 368 -18.62 -28.12 -17.04
CA LEU A 368 -19.83 -27.35 -16.80
C LEU A 368 -20.66 -28.13 -15.76
N ASP A 369 -21.16 -27.46 -14.71
CA ASP A 369 -22.15 -28.09 -13.85
C ASP A 369 -23.40 -28.45 -14.68
N GLU A 370 -24.19 -29.42 -14.21
CA GLU A 370 -25.29 -30.00 -15.01
C GLU A 370 -26.28 -28.92 -15.47
N GLU A 371 -26.55 -27.93 -14.62
CA GLU A 371 -27.39 -26.78 -14.94
C GLU A 371 -26.77 -25.89 -16.02
N THR A 372 -25.49 -25.52 -15.90
CA THR A 372 -24.80 -24.69 -16.91
C THR A 372 -24.64 -25.45 -18.22
N ALA A 373 -24.41 -26.76 -18.17
CA ALA A 373 -24.33 -27.63 -19.34
C ALA A 373 -25.68 -27.70 -20.06
N GLU A 374 -26.78 -27.88 -19.31
CA GLU A 374 -28.14 -27.84 -19.85
C GLU A 374 -28.46 -26.47 -20.45
N HIS A 375 -28.08 -25.38 -19.80
CA HIS A 375 -28.29 -24.02 -20.32
C HIS A 375 -27.46 -23.76 -21.58
N LEU A 376 -26.19 -24.19 -21.62
CA LEU A 376 -25.35 -24.04 -22.81
C LEU A 376 -25.84 -24.92 -23.95
N GLU A 377 -26.29 -26.13 -23.68
CA GLU A 377 -26.88 -27.01 -24.68
C GLU A 377 -28.23 -26.47 -25.18
N ALA A 378 -29.04 -25.87 -24.30
CA ALA A 378 -30.25 -25.15 -24.66
C ALA A 378 -29.93 -23.91 -25.51
N CYS A 379 -28.94 -23.11 -25.14
CA CYS A 379 -28.44 -21.99 -25.93
C CYS A 379 -27.95 -22.46 -27.31
N ARG A 380 -27.21 -23.58 -27.36
CA ARG A 380 -26.73 -24.16 -28.62
C ARG A 380 -27.87 -24.68 -29.50
N HIS A 381 -28.92 -25.27 -28.93
CA HIS A 381 -30.13 -25.67 -29.65
C HIS A 381 -31.00 -24.46 -30.07
N ALA A 382 -30.94 -23.37 -29.31
CA ALA A 382 -31.65 -22.13 -29.61
C ALA A 382 -30.90 -21.27 -30.65
N LEU A 383 -29.58 -21.41 -30.74
CA LEU A 383 -28.79 -20.82 -31.80
C LEU A 383 -29.17 -21.49 -33.13
N PRO A 384 -29.39 -20.70 -34.19
CA PRO A 384 -29.67 -21.26 -35.49
C PRO A 384 -28.43 -21.99 -36.04
N ASP A 385 -28.65 -23.08 -36.80
CA ASP A 385 -27.59 -23.90 -37.42
C ASP A 385 -26.65 -23.06 -38.32
N GLU A 386 -27.18 -21.99 -38.90
CA GLU A 386 -26.42 -20.97 -39.61
C GLU A 386 -26.79 -19.58 -39.06
N PRO A 387 -25.84 -18.63 -38.99
CA PRO A 387 -26.15 -17.25 -38.63
C PRO A 387 -27.29 -16.73 -39.51
N THR A 388 -28.33 -16.20 -38.87
CA THR A 388 -29.42 -15.61 -39.62
C THR A 388 -28.89 -14.41 -40.40
N THR A 389 -29.19 -14.34 -41.68
CA THR A 389 -28.88 -13.16 -42.50
C THR A 389 -30.06 -12.20 -42.52
N GLY A 390 -29.83 -10.98 -42.98
CA GLY A 390 -30.88 -10.02 -43.21
C GLY A 390 -30.41 -8.59 -43.09
N LYS A 391 -31.33 -7.69 -43.41
CA LYS A 391 -31.12 -6.27 -43.36
C LYS A 391 -31.14 -5.76 -41.92
N LEU A 392 -30.16 -4.92 -41.58
CA LEU A 392 -30.09 -4.20 -40.31
C LEU A 392 -29.86 -2.73 -40.60
N THR A 393 -30.25 -1.84 -39.70
CA THR A 393 -29.97 -0.41 -39.84
C THR A 393 -29.36 0.10 -38.55
N PHE A 394 -28.26 0.85 -38.65
CA PHE A 394 -27.56 1.41 -37.50
C PHE A 394 -27.29 2.90 -37.70
N GLY A 395 -27.49 3.71 -36.66
CA GLY A 395 -27.22 5.15 -36.69
C GLY A 395 -27.23 5.83 -35.31
N PHE A 396 -27.11 7.15 -35.19
CA PHE A 396 -26.80 8.16 -36.23
C PHE A 396 -25.41 8.76 -36.04
N ASP A 397 -24.47 7.98 -35.50
CA ASP A 397 -23.14 8.44 -35.12
C ASP A 397 -22.05 8.03 -36.13
N GLY A 398 -20.88 8.67 -36.03
CA GLY A 398 -19.71 8.34 -36.83
C GLY A 398 -18.46 9.02 -36.27
N PHE A 399 -17.42 8.21 -36.04
CA PHE A 399 -16.15 8.66 -35.48
C PHE A 399 -14.99 8.10 -36.32
N ILE A 400 -13.93 8.89 -36.45
CA ILE A 400 -12.61 8.41 -36.86
C ILE A 400 -11.70 8.51 -35.64
N ASP A 401 -11.31 7.35 -35.14
CA ASP A 401 -10.39 7.22 -34.01
C ASP A 401 -8.95 7.17 -34.54
N ASN A 402 -8.19 8.25 -34.32
CA ASN A 402 -6.74 8.23 -34.44
C ASN A 402 -6.18 7.43 -33.26
N VAL A 403 -5.73 6.20 -33.54
CA VAL A 403 -5.13 5.33 -32.52
C VAL A 403 -3.74 5.87 -32.23
N ARG A 404 -3.51 6.24 -30.96
CA ARG A 404 -2.27 6.89 -30.52
C ARG A 404 -1.60 6.09 -29.40
N GLN A 405 -0.28 6.20 -29.39
CA GLN A 405 0.57 5.76 -28.29
C GLN A 405 1.25 6.98 -27.70
N MET A 406 1.16 7.12 -26.38
CA MET A 406 1.85 8.18 -25.67
C MET A 406 3.33 7.83 -25.58
N VAL A 407 4.20 8.78 -25.93
CA VAL A 407 5.65 8.60 -25.89
C VAL A 407 6.12 8.85 -24.46
N ASP A 408 6.81 7.89 -23.86
CA ASP A 408 7.55 8.11 -22.63
C ASP A 408 8.87 8.84 -22.95
N ARG A 409 9.73 8.18 -23.71
CA ARG A 409 11.07 8.66 -24.07
C ARG A 409 11.34 8.48 -25.55
N ARG A 410 11.83 9.54 -26.21
CA ARG A 410 12.25 9.47 -27.61
C ARG A 410 13.72 9.04 -27.71
N ASN A 411 13.96 7.90 -28.38
CA ASN A 411 15.29 7.32 -28.62
C ASN A 411 15.80 7.61 -30.03
N GLY A 412 14.92 7.96 -30.97
CA GLY A 412 15.26 8.39 -32.31
C GLY A 412 14.05 8.94 -33.09
N PRO A 413 14.20 9.28 -34.38
CA PRO A 413 13.12 9.86 -35.19
C PRO A 413 11.86 8.98 -35.26
N ASN A 414 12.04 7.65 -35.33
CA ASN A 414 10.96 6.67 -35.41
C ASN A 414 11.03 5.63 -34.27
N ASP A 415 11.82 5.91 -33.23
CA ASP A 415 12.09 4.97 -32.13
C ASP A 415 11.82 5.64 -30.79
N PHE A 416 11.02 4.99 -29.95
CA PHE A 416 10.60 5.51 -28.66
C PHE A 416 10.09 4.42 -27.72
N ASP A 417 10.24 4.70 -26.43
CA ASP A 417 9.61 3.94 -25.36
C ASP A 417 8.18 4.46 -25.16
N ARG A 418 7.23 3.54 -25.04
CA ARG A 418 5.81 3.85 -24.83
C ARG A 418 5.56 4.12 -23.34
N LEU A 419 4.74 5.11 -23.04
CA LEU A 419 4.14 5.27 -21.72
C LEU A 419 2.99 4.26 -21.58
N GLU A 420 3.17 3.26 -20.72
CA GLU A 420 2.33 2.06 -20.68
C GLU A 420 1.07 2.24 -19.83
N GLU A 421 1.12 3.08 -18.80
CA GLU A 421 0.01 3.30 -17.86
C GLU A 421 -0.55 4.74 -17.93
N LEU A 422 -1.88 4.87 -17.99
CA LEU A 422 -2.61 6.13 -17.92
C LEU A 422 -2.37 6.81 -16.57
N GLY A 423 -2.18 6.04 -15.50
CA GLY A 423 -1.77 6.55 -14.19
C GLY A 423 -0.49 7.37 -14.24
N GLU A 424 0.53 6.91 -14.97
CA GLU A 424 1.81 7.63 -15.14
C GLU A 424 1.62 8.97 -15.86
N LEU A 425 0.75 9.01 -16.89
CA LEU A 425 0.38 10.26 -17.55
C LEU A 425 -0.26 11.24 -16.54
N GLY A 426 -1.15 10.73 -15.68
CA GLY A 426 -1.76 11.50 -14.59
C GLY A 426 -0.71 12.13 -13.67
N VAL A 427 0.29 11.35 -13.23
CA VAL A 427 1.40 11.85 -12.39
C VAL A 427 2.16 12.97 -13.08
N ARG A 428 2.46 12.84 -14.38
CA ARG A 428 3.17 13.89 -15.14
C ARG A 428 2.37 15.18 -15.23
N ILE A 429 1.07 15.10 -15.47
CA ILE A 429 0.15 16.25 -15.50
C ILE A 429 0.12 16.92 -14.12
N SER A 430 -0.09 16.16 -13.05
CA SER A 430 -0.13 16.68 -11.68
C SER A 430 1.17 17.37 -11.27
N LYS A 431 2.33 16.80 -11.61
CA LYS A 431 3.64 17.40 -11.35
C LYS A 431 3.83 18.73 -12.08
N SER A 432 3.38 18.80 -13.33
CA SER A 432 3.46 20.03 -14.13
C SER A 432 2.54 21.12 -13.57
N ALA A 433 1.31 20.76 -13.20
CA ALA A 433 0.37 21.67 -12.57
C ALA A 433 0.88 22.20 -11.21
N ALA A 434 1.42 21.32 -10.35
CA ALA A 434 1.97 21.68 -9.04
C ALA A 434 3.17 22.65 -9.14
N THR A 435 3.90 22.63 -10.25
CA THR A 435 5.06 23.49 -10.50
C THR A 435 4.73 24.73 -11.32
N ASN A 436 3.46 24.94 -11.71
CA ASN A 436 3.02 25.98 -12.63
C ASN A 436 3.85 26.00 -13.94
N THR A 437 4.16 24.83 -14.46
CA THR A 437 4.89 24.66 -15.73
C THR A 437 3.95 24.22 -16.84
N SER A 438 4.39 24.36 -18.09
CA SER A 438 3.69 23.76 -19.23
C SER A 438 3.97 22.27 -19.29
N PHE A 439 2.92 21.45 -19.33
CA PHE A 439 3.05 20.04 -19.62
C PHE A 439 3.22 19.84 -21.12
N THR A 440 4.22 19.05 -21.52
CA THR A 440 4.43 18.67 -22.91
C THR A 440 4.73 17.18 -22.94
N ASN A 441 3.97 16.44 -23.73
CA ASN A 441 4.22 15.04 -24.00
C ASN A 441 3.94 14.76 -25.47
N GLU A 442 4.79 13.93 -26.07
CA GLU A 442 4.64 13.53 -27.46
C GLU A 442 3.70 12.33 -27.56
N TRP A 443 3.04 12.17 -28.70
CA TRP A 443 2.36 10.93 -29.06
C TRP A 443 2.71 10.54 -30.49
N ALA A 444 2.66 9.24 -30.77
CA ALA A 444 2.75 8.70 -32.12
C ALA A 444 1.39 8.15 -32.53
N GLN A 445 0.98 8.38 -33.78
CA GLN A 445 -0.22 7.75 -34.34
C GLN A 445 0.16 6.42 -34.96
N THR A 446 -0.46 5.34 -34.51
CA THR A 446 -0.20 3.98 -34.99
C THR A 446 -1.25 3.49 -35.97
N GLY A 447 -2.38 4.19 -36.09
CA GLY A 447 -3.41 3.90 -37.09
C GLY A 447 -4.63 4.80 -36.98
N THR A 448 -5.62 4.50 -37.80
CA THR A 448 -6.97 5.06 -37.77
C THR A 448 -7.99 3.91 -37.71
N ARG A 449 -9.17 4.16 -37.15
CA ARG A 449 -10.27 3.18 -37.12
C ARG A 449 -11.61 3.90 -37.14
N CYS A 450 -12.61 3.34 -37.84
CA CYS A 450 -13.97 3.83 -37.70
C CYS A 450 -14.54 3.44 -36.32
N GLY A 451 -14.75 4.46 -35.49
CA GLY A 451 -15.35 4.37 -34.17
C GLY A 451 -16.83 4.69 -34.21
N GLY A 452 -17.49 4.55 -33.06
CA GLY A 452 -18.93 4.78 -32.97
C GLY A 452 -19.72 3.48 -32.88
N LEU A 453 -20.89 3.57 -32.26
CA LEU A 453 -21.81 2.44 -32.16
C LEU A 453 -22.18 1.93 -33.55
N THR A 454 -22.46 2.83 -34.49
CA THR A 454 -22.83 2.46 -35.86
C THR A 454 -21.74 1.62 -36.52
N SER A 455 -20.48 2.05 -36.44
CA SER A 455 -19.35 1.30 -37.00
C SER A 455 -19.06 0.00 -36.23
N HIS A 456 -19.18 0.00 -34.90
CA HIS A 456 -18.96 -1.21 -34.08
C HIS A 456 -20.00 -2.30 -34.35
N LEU A 457 -21.29 -1.95 -34.36
CA LEU A 457 -22.37 -2.90 -34.64
C LEU A 457 -22.31 -3.39 -36.08
N SER A 458 -22.11 -2.49 -37.05
CA SER A 458 -22.03 -2.87 -38.47
C SER A 458 -20.88 -3.84 -38.73
N ARG A 459 -19.70 -3.60 -38.13
CA ARG A 459 -18.57 -4.52 -38.21
C ARG A 459 -18.87 -5.89 -37.61
N ALA A 460 -19.52 -5.93 -36.45
CA ALA A 460 -19.85 -7.18 -35.76
C ALA A 460 -20.90 -7.99 -36.55
N PHE A 461 -22.02 -7.36 -36.90
CA PHE A 461 -23.11 -8.02 -37.61
C PHE A 461 -22.77 -8.34 -39.07
N GLY A 462 -21.96 -7.52 -39.73
CA GLY A 462 -21.43 -7.80 -41.06
C GLY A 462 -20.61 -9.10 -41.09
N ARG A 463 -19.76 -9.33 -40.08
CA ARG A 463 -19.03 -10.61 -39.92
C ARG A 463 -19.92 -11.81 -39.64
N LEU A 464 -21.14 -11.58 -39.13
CA LEU A 464 -22.16 -12.61 -38.92
C LEU A 464 -23.03 -12.83 -40.17
N GLY A 465 -22.75 -12.17 -41.29
CA GLY A 465 -23.46 -12.35 -42.56
C GLY A 465 -24.72 -11.50 -42.72
N TYR A 466 -24.92 -10.49 -41.87
CA TYR A 466 -25.98 -9.51 -42.07
C TYR A 466 -25.56 -8.41 -43.05
N GLU A 467 -26.56 -7.67 -43.52
CA GLU A 467 -26.42 -6.57 -44.48
C GLU A 467 -26.79 -5.25 -43.75
N PRO A 468 -25.87 -4.67 -42.97
CA PRO A 468 -26.12 -3.40 -42.31
C PRO A 468 -26.19 -2.24 -43.31
N THR A 469 -27.19 -1.37 -43.15
CA THR A 469 -27.20 -0.01 -43.69
C THR A 469 -26.79 0.94 -42.57
N LEU A 470 -25.75 1.72 -42.82
CA LEU A 470 -25.22 2.69 -41.86
C LEU A 470 -25.79 4.06 -42.17
N VAL A 471 -26.29 4.75 -41.15
CA VAL A 471 -26.73 6.14 -41.23
C VAL A 471 -25.97 6.94 -40.20
N GLY A 472 -25.24 7.98 -40.59
CA GLY A 472 -24.41 8.69 -39.61
C GLY A 472 -23.47 9.71 -40.22
N THR A 473 -22.60 10.26 -39.39
CA THR A 473 -21.63 11.29 -39.80
C THR A 473 -20.38 10.64 -40.38
N PHE A 474 -20.38 10.36 -41.68
CA PHE A 474 -19.28 9.63 -42.35
C PHE A 474 -18.44 10.52 -43.28
N GLY A 475 -18.80 11.79 -43.46
CA GLY A 475 -18.15 12.74 -44.37
C GLY A 475 -19.05 13.17 -45.53
N GLU A 476 -18.75 14.32 -46.14
CA GLU A 476 -19.41 14.79 -47.37
C GLU A 476 -18.39 15.08 -48.50
N PRO A 477 -18.08 14.11 -49.40
CA PRO A 477 -18.52 12.70 -49.45
C PRO A 477 -17.93 11.84 -48.31
N PRO A 478 -18.37 10.58 -48.13
CA PRO A 478 -17.80 9.69 -47.11
C PRO A 478 -16.27 9.67 -47.13
N ARG A 479 -15.67 9.72 -45.95
CA ARG A 479 -14.21 9.66 -45.81
C ARG A 479 -13.69 8.27 -46.19
N GLU A 480 -12.46 8.23 -46.71
CA GLU A 480 -11.78 7.01 -47.17
C GLU A 480 -11.80 5.90 -46.10
N GLU A 481 -11.66 6.26 -44.82
CA GLU A 481 -11.71 5.29 -43.72
C GLU A 481 -13.04 4.51 -43.66
N PHE A 482 -14.17 5.19 -43.86
CA PHE A 482 -15.49 4.54 -43.89
C PHE A 482 -15.73 3.82 -45.20
N GLU A 483 -15.29 4.39 -46.33
CA GLU A 483 -15.39 3.76 -47.65
C GLU A 483 -14.64 2.43 -47.68
N ASP A 484 -13.39 2.41 -47.21
CA ASP A 484 -12.55 1.21 -47.18
C ASP A 484 -13.13 0.12 -46.28
N GLU A 485 -13.57 0.49 -45.06
CA GLU A 485 -14.05 -0.47 -44.07
C GLU A 485 -15.45 -1.01 -44.38
N PHE A 486 -16.34 -0.18 -44.94
CA PHE A 486 -17.75 -0.51 -45.15
C PHE A 486 -18.17 -0.51 -46.63
N GLN A 487 -17.22 -0.69 -47.57
CA GLN A 487 -17.48 -0.73 -49.01
C GLN A 487 -18.58 -1.71 -49.46
N GLU A 488 -18.80 -2.78 -48.69
CA GLU A 488 -19.81 -3.80 -48.98
C GLU A 488 -21.22 -3.38 -48.55
N TYR A 489 -21.35 -2.24 -47.85
CA TYR A 489 -22.57 -1.80 -47.20
C TYR A 489 -23.01 -0.42 -47.67
N GLN A 490 -24.28 -0.11 -47.44
CA GLN A 490 -24.83 1.20 -47.78
C GLN A 490 -24.48 2.22 -46.69
N LEU A 491 -23.80 3.30 -47.10
CA LEU A 491 -23.48 4.44 -46.26
C LEU A 491 -24.43 5.61 -46.58
N LEU A 492 -25.27 6.01 -45.62
CA LEU A 492 -26.13 7.19 -45.68
C LEU A 492 -25.53 8.27 -44.77
N THR A 493 -24.81 9.21 -45.37
CA THR A 493 -24.09 10.25 -44.62
C THR A 493 -24.97 11.43 -44.23
N VAL A 494 -24.78 11.93 -43.02
CA VAL A 494 -25.49 13.08 -42.42
C VAL A 494 -24.54 14.26 -42.17
N GLY A 495 -23.22 14.07 -42.34
CA GLY A 495 -22.22 15.12 -42.12
C GLY A 495 -20.82 14.57 -41.85
N GLU A 496 -19.89 15.47 -41.47
CA GLU A 496 -18.51 15.11 -41.13
C GLU A 496 -18.40 14.31 -39.83
N PRO A 497 -17.53 13.27 -39.78
CA PRO A 497 -17.33 12.46 -38.59
C PRO A 497 -16.66 13.24 -37.47
N THR A 498 -16.86 12.78 -36.25
CA THR A 498 -16.07 13.23 -35.10
C THR A 498 -14.66 12.66 -35.21
N ILE A 499 -13.64 13.47 -34.98
CA ILE A 499 -12.27 12.98 -34.87
C ILE A 499 -11.95 12.76 -33.38
N THR A 500 -11.50 11.56 -33.04
CA THR A 500 -11.08 11.22 -31.68
C THR A 500 -9.63 10.80 -31.67
N ASP A 501 -8.84 11.40 -30.80
CA ASP A 501 -7.53 10.90 -30.44
C ASP A 501 -7.70 9.86 -29.33
N ALA A 502 -7.59 8.59 -29.70
CA ALA A 502 -7.73 7.44 -28.82
C ALA A 502 -6.34 6.97 -28.38
N VAL A 503 -5.90 7.43 -27.21
CA VAL A 503 -4.61 7.02 -26.64
C VAL A 503 -4.80 5.76 -25.81
N GLU A 504 -4.12 4.68 -26.19
CA GLU A 504 -4.24 3.39 -25.51
C GLU A 504 -3.14 3.22 -24.45
N PHE A 505 -3.51 2.68 -23.29
CA PHE A 505 -2.64 2.27 -22.19
C PHE A 505 -3.02 0.84 -21.77
N ARG A 506 -2.22 0.19 -20.90
CA ARG A 506 -2.53 -1.14 -20.37
C ARG A 506 -3.66 -1.13 -19.34
N ASP A 507 -3.76 -0.03 -18.59
CA ASP A 507 -4.71 0.22 -17.52
C ASP A 507 -5.94 1.07 -17.96
N GLY A 508 -6.02 1.44 -19.24
CA GLY A 508 -7.16 2.21 -19.74
C GLY A 508 -6.94 2.88 -21.10
N LYS A 509 -7.86 3.79 -21.45
CA LYS A 509 -7.76 4.63 -22.65
C LYS A 509 -8.08 6.07 -22.31
N LEU A 510 -7.34 7.01 -22.90
CA LEU A 510 -7.68 8.42 -22.91
C LEU A 510 -8.29 8.77 -24.26
N MET A 511 -9.56 9.14 -24.26
CA MET A 511 -10.28 9.56 -25.46
C MET A 511 -10.40 11.08 -25.46
N VAL A 512 -9.70 11.75 -26.37
CA VAL A 512 -9.79 13.20 -26.57
C VAL A 512 -10.52 13.46 -27.87
N MET A 513 -11.70 14.05 -27.78
CA MET A 513 -12.59 14.24 -28.93
C MET A 513 -12.50 15.69 -29.41
N ASP A 514 -12.32 15.90 -30.71
CA ASP A 514 -12.49 17.21 -31.32
C ASP A 514 -13.98 17.41 -31.64
N THR A 515 -14.63 18.26 -30.85
CA THR A 515 -16.05 18.59 -31.01
C THR A 515 -16.27 19.96 -31.64
N GLY A 516 -15.23 20.61 -32.20
CA GLY A 516 -15.27 22.00 -32.64
C GLY A 516 -16.29 22.29 -33.74
N ASP A 517 -16.19 21.58 -34.87
CA ASP A 517 -17.05 21.76 -36.06
C ASP A 517 -18.13 20.69 -36.18
N HIS A 518 -18.57 20.11 -35.06
CA HIS A 518 -19.54 19.02 -35.08
C HIS A 518 -20.84 19.45 -35.76
N PRO A 519 -21.26 18.80 -36.86
CA PRO A 519 -22.61 19.00 -37.36
C PRO A 519 -23.58 18.58 -36.26
N THR A 520 -24.49 19.48 -35.88
CA THR A 520 -25.55 19.13 -34.94
C THR A 520 -26.45 18.12 -35.63
N VAL A 521 -26.29 16.83 -35.29
CA VAL A 521 -27.16 15.78 -35.83
C VAL A 521 -28.51 15.87 -35.14
N ASP A 522 -29.47 16.48 -35.81
CA ASP A 522 -30.87 16.54 -35.44
C ASP A 522 -31.76 15.93 -36.53
N TRP A 523 -33.05 15.79 -36.25
CA TRP A 523 -33.98 15.18 -37.20
C TRP A 523 -34.09 15.93 -38.53
N GLU A 524 -34.07 17.26 -38.48
CA GLU A 524 -34.15 18.11 -39.68
C GLU A 524 -32.93 17.87 -40.58
N THR A 525 -31.74 17.83 -39.99
CA THR A 525 -30.49 17.55 -40.70
C THR A 525 -30.48 16.15 -41.31
N ILE A 526 -30.95 15.12 -40.58
CA ILE A 526 -31.08 13.77 -41.12
C ILE A 526 -32.02 13.77 -42.34
N CYS A 527 -33.17 14.42 -42.23
CA CYS A 527 -34.13 14.50 -43.34
C CYS A 527 -33.59 15.29 -44.54
N ASP A 528 -32.86 16.37 -44.32
CA ASP A 528 -32.26 17.19 -45.39
C ASP A 528 -31.16 16.42 -46.13
N LYS A 529 -30.28 15.74 -45.39
CA LYS A 529 -29.09 15.07 -45.95
C LYS A 529 -29.40 13.70 -46.56
N VAL A 530 -30.21 12.89 -45.88
CA VAL A 530 -30.52 11.51 -46.30
C VAL A 530 -31.82 11.44 -47.10
N GLY A 531 -32.81 12.27 -46.74
CA GLY A 531 -34.17 12.17 -47.25
C GLY A 531 -35.02 11.20 -46.43
N LEU A 532 -36.25 11.62 -46.11
CA LEU A 532 -37.18 10.82 -45.30
C LEU A 532 -37.58 9.50 -45.97
N GLU A 533 -37.80 9.50 -47.29
CA GLU A 533 -38.13 8.28 -48.05
C GLU A 533 -36.95 7.32 -48.09
N THR A 534 -35.72 7.81 -48.35
CA THR A 534 -34.50 6.99 -48.30
C THR A 534 -34.29 6.37 -46.93
N LEU A 535 -34.55 7.13 -45.85
CA LEU A 535 -34.44 6.64 -44.48
C LEU A 535 -35.52 5.59 -44.17
N ALA A 536 -36.75 5.79 -44.66
CA ALA A 536 -37.81 4.80 -44.56
C ALA A 536 -37.42 3.51 -45.30
N ASP A 537 -36.95 3.62 -46.54
CA ASP A 537 -36.47 2.48 -47.34
C ASP A 537 -35.28 1.78 -46.67
N ALA A 538 -34.42 2.49 -45.93
CA ALA A 538 -33.32 1.89 -45.19
C ALA A 538 -33.77 1.12 -43.95
N ILE A 539 -34.92 1.45 -43.35
CA ILE A 539 -35.39 0.88 -42.08
C ILE A 539 -36.53 -0.13 -42.29
N ASP A 540 -37.35 0.03 -43.32
CA ASP A 540 -38.47 -0.87 -43.61
C ASP A 540 -37.94 -2.30 -43.91
N GLY A 541 -38.56 -3.30 -43.28
CA GLY A 541 -38.16 -4.70 -43.35
C GLY A 541 -36.83 -5.03 -42.66
N ALA A 542 -36.19 -4.08 -41.97
CA ALA A 542 -34.99 -4.37 -41.17
C ALA A 542 -35.36 -5.25 -39.97
N LYS A 543 -34.50 -6.22 -39.64
CA LYS A 543 -34.70 -7.08 -38.45
C LYS A 543 -34.39 -6.34 -37.15
N LEU A 544 -33.49 -5.37 -37.21
CA LEU A 544 -33.04 -4.56 -36.09
C LEU A 544 -32.75 -3.15 -36.58
N PHE A 545 -33.21 -2.16 -35.80
CA PHE A 545 -32.76 -0.79 -35.91
C PHE A 545 -32.02 -0.39 -34.62
N GLY A 546 -30.72 -0.11 -34.73
CA GLY A 546 -29.90 0.28 -33.58
C GLY A 546 -29.57 1.76 -33.59
N ILE A 547 -29.81 2.42 -32.46
CA ILE A 547 -29.47 3.83 -32.23
C ILE A 547 -28.49 3.95 -31.08
N GLY A 548 -27.34 4.58 -31.33
CA GLY A 548 -26.26 4.67 -30.37
C GLY A 548 -26.07 6.02 -29.71
N TYR A 549 -25.32 5.97 -28.62
CA TYR A 549 -24.70 7.11 -27.94
C TYR A 549 -25.61 8.30 -27.66
N TRP A 550 -26.80 8.03 -27.13
CA TRP A 550 -27.79 9.07 -26.81
C TRP A 550 -27.20 10.21 -25.97
N ALA A 551 -26.46 9.91 -24.91
CA ALA A 551 -25.86 10.94 -24.07
C ALA A 551 -24.90 11.87 -24.85
N ASN A 552 -24.30 11.39 -25.95
CA ASN A 552 -23.34 12.15 -26.76
C ASN A 552 -23.99 12.96 -27.88
N LEU A 553 -25.26 12.72 -28.21
CA LEU A 553 -26.01 13.45 -29.25
C LEU A 553 -27.01 14.43 -28.60
N PRO A 554 -26.68 15.74 -28.50
CA PRO A 554 -27.51 16.70 -27.75
C PRO A 554 -28.95 16.75 -28.26
N MET A 555 -29.14 16.67 -29.58
CA MET A 555 -30.42 16.78 -30.26
C MET A 555 -31.15 15.44 -30.47
N MET A 556 -30.70 14.36 -29.83
CA MET A 556 -31.38 13.06 -29.89
C MET A 556 -32.90 13.11 -29.59
N PRO A 557 -33.43 13.98 -28.70
CA PRO A 557 -34.89 14.11 -28.53
C PRO A 557 -35.63 14.44 -29.83
N THR A 558 -35.07 15.28 -30.71
CA THR A 558 -35.73 15.63 -31.98
C THR A 558 -35.74 14.44 -32.93
N ILE A 559 -34.66 13.65 -32.94
CA ILE A 559 -34.54 12.41 -33.72
C ILE A 559 -35.63 11.42 -33.30
N TRP A 560 -35.81 11.18 -32.00
CA TRP A 560 -36.86 10.30 -31.50
C TRP A 560 -38.27 10.77 -31.86
N ASP A 561 -38.54 12.08 -31.72
CA ASP A 561 -39.83 12.64 -32.11
C ASP A 561 -40.09 12.52 -33.60
N GLY A 562 -39.07 12.76 -34.42
CA GLY A 562 -39.12 12.60 -35.86
C GLY A 562 -39.31 11.16 -36.31
N ILE A 563 -38.59 10.21 -35.71
CA ILE A 563 -38.79 8.78 -35.94
C ILE A 563 -40.25 8.41 -35.66
N ARG A 564 -40.78 8.80 -34.50
CA ARG A 564 -42.14 8.46 -34.08
C ARG A 564 -43.22 9.11 -34.96
N ARG A 565 -43.04 10.39 -35.33
CA ARG A 565 -44.08 11.20 -35.99
C ARG A 565 -44.02 11.11 -37.51
N ASP A 566 -42.82 11.11 -38.07
CA ASP A 566 -42.60 11.34 -39.50
C ASP A 566 -42.17 10.04 -40.22
N LEU A 567 -41.29 9.24 -39.61
CA LEU A 567 -40.73 8.02 -40.23
C LEU A 567 -41.60 6.77 -40.00
N TRP A 568 -41.93 6.45 -38.75
CA TRP A 568 -42.64 5.20 -38.39
C TRP A 568 -43.96 5.01 -39.15
N PRO A 569 -44.77 6.06 -39.40
CA PRO A 569 -45.99 5.93 -40.19
C PRO A 569 -45.78 5.57 -41.67
N LEU A 570 -44.55 5.70 -42.19
CA LEU A 570 -44.21 5.34 -43.58
C LEU A 570 -43.80 3.88 -43.74
N LEU A 571 -43.46 3.20 -42.63
CA LEU A 571 -42.97 1.83 -42.66
C LEU A 571 -44.13 0.85 -42.84
N SER A 572 -44.02 -0.04 -43.84
CA SER A 572 -45.00 -1.10 -44.08
C SER A 572 -44.71 -2.34 -43.24
N ASP A 573 -43.44 -2.60 -42.94
CA ASP A 573 -42.92 -3.67 -42.11
C ASP A 573 -41.86 -3.11 -41.14
N PRO A 574 -42.29 -2.35 -40.11
CA PRO A 574 -41.35 -1.73 -39.18
C PRO A 574 -40.55 -2.77 -38.39
N PRO A 575 -39.28 -2.48 -38.05
CA PRO A 575 -38.43 -3.42 -37.33
C PRO A 575 -39.04 -3.82 -35.99
N ALA A 576 -39.13 -5.13 -35.75
CA ALA A 576 -39.70 -5.68 -34.53
C ALA A 576 -38.80 -5.47 -33.29
N SER A 577 -37.52 -5.17 -33.50
CA SER A 577 -36.53 -4.92 -32.44
C SER A 577 -35.82 -3.59 -32.67
N ILE A 578 -35.69 -2.81 -31.59
CA ILE A 578 -34.91 -1.57 -31.55
C ILE A 578 -33.85 -1.73 -30.47
N PHE A 579 -32.59 -1.47 -30.80
CA PHE A 579 -31.49 -1.42 -29.84
C PHE A 579 -31.15 0.03 -29.55
N VAL A 580 -31.01 0.38 -28.28
CA VAL A 580 -30.66 1.74 -27.85
C VAL A 580 -29.50 1.68 -26.86
N ASP A 581 -28.39 2.33 -27.20
CA ASP A 581 -27.28 2.54 -26.27
C ASP A 581 -27.35 3.97 -25.70
N PRO A 582 -27.58 4.11 -24.39
CA PRO A 582 -27.65 5.42 -23.75
C PRO A 582 -26.28 6.13 -23.65
N ALA A 583 -25.16 5.43 -23.86
CA ALA A 583 -23.81 5.86 -23.50
C ALA A 583 -23.68 6.29 -22.01
N ASP A 584 -22.61 7.03 -21.68
CA ASP A 584 -22.39 7.53 -20.32
C ASP A 584 -23.35 8.68 -19.97
N ILE A 585 -24.50 8.31 -19.43
CA ILE A 585 -25.55 9.25 -19.01
C ILE A 585 -25.10 10.19 -17.88
N ARG A 586 -23.99 9.92 -17.17
CA ARG A 586 -23.47 10.84 -16.12
C ARG A 586 -23.05 12.19 -16.71
N ARG A 587 -22.85 12.26 -18.03
CA ARG A 587 -22.56 13.51 -18.77
C ARG A 587 -23.79 14.40 -18.95
N ARG A 588 -25.01 13.90 -18.72
CA ARG A 588 -26.28 14.66 -18.77
C ARG A 588 -26.61 15.21 -17.38
N ARG A 589 -26.45 16.52 -17.16
CA ARG A 589 -26.75 17.18 -15.87
C ARG A 589 -28.24 17.27 -15.53
N ASP A 590 -29.08 17.01 -16.52
CA ASP A 590 -30.53 17.05 -16.51
C ASP A 590 -31.19 15.80 -15.88
N VAL A 591 -30.39 14.78 -15.51
CA VAL A 591 -30.86 13.55 -14.86
C VAL A 591 -30.10 13.30 -13.55
N ARG A 592 -30.30 14.16 -12.56
CA ARG A 592 -30.13 13.75 -11.16
C ARG A 592 -31.47 13.93 -10.44
N PRO A 593 -32.07 12.87 -9.85
CA PRO A 593 -32.93 13.09 -8.71
C PRO A 593 -32.03 13.68 -7.63
N ASP A 594 -32.41 14.84 -7.07
CA ASP A 594 -31.85 15.34 -5.82
C ASP A 594 -31.92 14.23 -4.77
N ARG A 595 -30.81 13.51 -4.55
CA ARG A 595 -30.59 12.78 -3.29
C ARG A 595 -30.09 13.83 -2.31
N ARG A 596 -31.03 14.33 -1.50
CA ARG A 596 -30.75 15.02 -0.24
C ARG A 596 -30.41 14.01 0.83
#